data_AF-A0A933VLR4-F1
#
_entry.id   AF-A0A933VLR4-F1
#
_cell.length_a   1.000
_cell.length_b   1.000
_cell.length_c   1.000
_cell.angle_alpha   90.00
_cell.angle_beta   90.00
_cell.angle_gamma   90.00
#
_symmetry.space_group_name_H-M   'P 1'
#
loop_
_entity.id
_entity.type
_entity.pdbx_description
1 polymer ?
#
loop_
_entity_poly.entity_id
_entity_poly.type
_entity_poly.pdbx_seq_one_letter_code
_entity_poly.pdbx_strand_id
1 'polypeptide(L)' 'MQRSPDMPLWVFLGLSSINTRKGALILFWSCFAFSVACIPLAYYQWVQWVDWSWVAIMFPCSLWYWLCIRWIDKHTGWA' A
#
# COMPACT_ATOMS: atom_id res chain seq x y z
N MET A 1 2.63 13.02 10.27
CA MET A 1 3.42 13.88 9.37
C MET A 1 2.87 15.29 9.43
N GLN A 2 3.70 16.31 9.68
CA GLN A 2 3.27 17.69 9.40
C GLN A 2 3.08 17.81 7.89
N ARG A 3 1.93 18.31 7.45
CA ARG A 3 1.60 18.46 6.03
C ARG A 3 2.54 19.50 5.43
N SER A 4 3.55 19.04 4.68
CA SER A 4 4.36 19.94 3.87
C SER A 4 3.47 20.51 2.75
N PRO A 5 3.53 21.82 2.44
CA PRO A 5 2.68 22.44 1.43
C PRO A 5 2.84 21.82 0.04
N ASP A 6 4.01 21.24 -0.26
CA ASP A 6 4.30 20.56 -1.53
C ASP A 6 3.82 19.11 -1.59
N MET A 7 3.27 18.55 -0.50
CA MET A 7 2.85 17.15 -0.46
C MET A 7 1.48 16.96 -1.14
N PRO A 8 1.39 16.15 -2.22
CA PRO A 8 0.12 15.88 -2.87
C PRO A 8 -0.83 15.12 -1.93
N LEU A 9 -2.13 15.47 -1.98
CA LEU A 9 -3.18 14.93 -1.12
C LEU A 9 -3.24 13.40 -1.09
N TRP A 10 -3.03 12.78 -2.24
CA TRP A 10 -2.93 11.35 -2.49
C TRP A 10 -1.83 10.64 -1.66
N VAL A 11 -0.66 11.28 -1.52
CA VAL A 11 0.48 10.80 -0.74
C VAL A 11 0.24 11.06 0.75
N PHE A 12 -0.30 12.24 1.08
CA PHE A 12 -0.68 12.58 2.44
C PHE A 12 -1.73 11.62 2.99
N LEU A 13 -2.76 11.26 2.22
CA LEU A 13 -3.80 10.31 2.64
C LEU A 13 -3.21 8.92 2.91
N GLY A 14 -2.37 8.41 1.99
CA GLY A 14 -1.74 7.10 2.12
C GLY A 14 -0.72 7.00 3.26
N LEU A 15 -0.01 8.08 3.57
CA LEU A 15 1.09 8.08 4.56
C LEU A 15 0.81 8.97 5.78
N SER A 16 -0.42 9.44 5.95
CA SER A 16 -0.83 10.35 7.04
C SER A 16 -0.43 9.83 8.42
N SER A 17 -0.58 8.52 8.63
CA SER A 17 -0.29 7.82 9.88
C SER A 17 1.15 7.28 9.99
N ILE A 18 1.97 7.40 8.93
CA ILE A 18 3.29 6.75 8.86
C ILE A 18 4.37 7.81 8.63
N ASN A 19 5.19 8.06 9.67
CA ASN A 19 6.30 9.00 9.56
C ASN A 19 7.64 8.35 9.18
N THR A 20 7.78 7.02 9.31
CA THR A 20 9.08 6.34 9.13
C THR A 20 9.13 5.48 7.88
N ARG A 21 10.29 5.47 7.21
CA ARG A 21 10.55 4.69 5.97
C ARG A 21 10.25 3.22 6.15
N LYS A 22 10.61 2.69 7.32
CA LYS A 22 10.39 1.29 7.71
C LYS A 22 8.90 0.97 7.82
N GLY A 23 8.10 1.85 8.43
CA GLY A 23 6.66 1.65 8.57
C GLY A 23 5.95 1.59 7.21
N ALA A 24 6.34 2.46 6.28
CA ALA A 24 5.74 2.48 4.96
C ALA A 24 6.10 1.22 4.13
N LEU A 25 7.37 0.79 4.21
CA LEU A 25 7.81 -0.45 3.59
C LEU A 25 7.11 -1.68 4.17
N ILE A 26 6.88 -1.72 5.49
CA ILE A 26 6.13 -2.80 6.15
C ILE A 26 4.69 -2.83 5.64
N LEU A 27 4.05 -1.67 5.48
CA LEU A 27 2.65 -1.60 5.01
C LEU A 27 2.51 -2.01 3.55
N PHE A 28 3.46 -1.60 2.70
CA PHE A 28 3.56 -2.09 1.33
C PHE A 28 3.74 -3.61 1.30
N TRP A 29 4.68 -4.13 2.10
CA TRP A 29 4.94 -5.57 2.18
C TRP A 29 3.76 -6.36 2.74
N SER A 30 3.01 -5.81 3.71
CA SER A 30 1.82 -6.48 4.24
C SER A 30 0.73 -6.55 3.17
N CYS A 31 0.43 -5.45 2.48
CA CYS A 31 -0.53 -5.44 1.38
C CYS A 31 -0.10 -6.36 0.23
N PHE A 32 1.18 -6.38 -0.12
CA PHE A 32 1.72 -7.24 -1.16
C PHE A 32 1.65 -8.72 -0.77
N ALA A 33 2.08 -9.08 0.44
CA ALA A 33 1.99 -10.44 0.96
C ALA A 33 0.54 -10.92 1.05
N PHE A 34 -0.39 -10.07 1.48
CA PHE A 34 -1.82 -10.36 1.47
C PHE A 34 -2.37 -10.57 0.06
N SER A 35 -1.97 -9.72 -0.90
CA SER A 35 -2.35 -9.87 -2.30
C SER A 35 -1.87 -11.20 -2.86
N VAL A 36 -0.62 -11.59 -2.58
CA VAL A 36 -0.05 -12.86 -3.05
C VAL A 36 -0.70 -14.06 -2.36
N ALA A 37 -0.98 -13.97 -1.05
CA ALA A 37 -1.65 -15.02 -0.29
C ALA A 37 -3.11 -15.23 -0.74
N CYS A 38 -3.79 -14.19 -1.24
CA CYS A 38 -5.12 -14.31 -1.82
C CYS A 38 -5.16 -15.08 -3.15
N ILE A 39 -4.05 -15.18 -3.90
CA ILE A 39 -3.99 -15.90 -5.18
C ILE A 39 -4.24 -17.42 -4.99
N PRO A 40 -3.50 -18.14 -4.13
CA PRO A 40 -3.78 -19.55 -3.87
C PRO A 40 -5.10 -19.73 -3.10
N LEU A 41 -5.49 -18.78 -2.25
CA LEU A 41 -6.78 -18.85 -1.54
C LEU A 41 -7.98 -18.78 -2.50
N ALA A 42 -7.92 -17.92 -3.53
CA ALA A 42 -8.95 -17.82 -4.56
C ALA A 42 -9.04 -19.06 -5.47
N TYR A 43 -7.98 -19.88 -5.53
CA TYR A 43 -8.00 -21.15 -6.26
C TYR A 43 -8.77 -22.25 -5.50
N TYR A 44 -8.75 -22.21 -4.16
CA TYR A 44 -9.56 -23.13 -3.35
C TYR A 44 -11.00 -22.63 -3.27
N GLN A 45 -11.86 -23.21 -4.11
CA GLN A 45 -13.30 -22.90 -4.24
C GLN A 45 -14.13 -23.04 -2.95
N TRP A 46 -13.53 -23.50 -1.84
CA TRP A 46 -14.14 -23.59 -0.52
C TRP A 46 -14.36 -22.21 0.12
N VAL A 47 -13.63 -21.18 -0.32
CA VAL A 47 -13.73 -19.80 0.19
C VAL A 47 -14.45 -18.94 -0.84
N GLN A 48 -15.78 -19.09 -0.96
CA GLN A 48 -16.60 -18.22 -1.82
C GLN A 48 -16.59 -16.73 -1.41
N TRP A 49 -16.01 -16.39 -0.26
CA TRP A 49 -15.85 -15.01 0.19
C TRP A 49 -14.60 -14.31 -0.37
N VAL A 50 -13.63 -15.05 -0.91
CA VAL A 50 -12.39 -14.49 -1.48
C VAL A 50 -12.41 -14.65 -2.99
N ASP A 51 -13.11 -13.72 -3.64
CA ASP A 51 -13.12 -13.60 -5.09
C ASP A 51 -11.82 -12.97 -5.62
N TRP A 52 -11.56 -13.21 -6.91
CA TRP A 52 -10.51 -12.52 -7.68
C TRP A 52 -10.58 -10.98 -7.58
N SER A 53 -11.77 -10.45 -7.28
CA SER A 53 -12.00 -9.03 -6.96
C SER A 53 -11.11 -8.50 -5.83
N TRP A 54 -10.77 -9.33 -4.84
CA TRP A 54 -9.93 -8.91 -3.71
C TRP A 54 -8.48 -8.68 -4.14
N VAL A 55 -7.97 -9.53 -5.03
CA VAL A 55 -6.66 -9.35 -5.69
C VAL A 55 -6.70 -8.10 -6.58
N ALA A 56 -7.79 -7.91 -7.33
CA ALA A 56 -7.97 -6.74 -8.20
C ALA A 56 -8.01 -5.40 -7.44
N ILE A 57 -8.41 -5.39 -6.15
CA ILE A 57 -8.41 -4.20 -5.29
C ILE A 57 -7.08 -4.03 -4.56
N MET A 58 -6.50 -5.12 -4.03
CA MET A 58 -5.24 -5.05 -3.30
C MET A 58 -4.05 -4.67 -4.18
N PHE A 59 -4.04 -5.11 -5.43
CA PHE A 59 -2.97 -4.80 -6.37
C PHE A 59 -2.81 -3.28 -6.61
N PRO A 60 -3.85 -2.53 -7.05
CA PRO A 60 -3.76 -1.08 -7.20
C PRO A 60 -3.52 -0.37 -5.87
N CYS A 61 -4.05 -0.87 -4.75
CA CYS A 61 -3.70 -0.32 -3.42
C CYS A 61 -2.20 -0.47 -3.10
N SER A 62 -1.59 -1.62 -3.38
CA SER A 62 -0.14 -1.80 -3.17
C SER A 62 0.69 -0.90 -4.07
N LEU A 63 0.28 -0.75 -5.34
CA LEU A 63 0.94 0.09 -6.34
C LEU A 63 0.83 1.57 -5.93
N TRP A 64 -0.31 1.95 -5.38
CA TRP A 64 -0.55 3.25 -4.78
C TRP A 64 0.41 3.53 -3.62
N TYR A 65 0.51 2.62 -2.64
CA TYR A 65 1.47 2.76 -1.54
C TYR A 65 2.91 2.86 -2.03
N TRP A 66 3.28 2.08 -3.04
CA TRP A 66 4.60 2.15 -3.65
C TRP A 66 4.89 3.50 -4.32
N LEU A 67 3.92 4.04 -5.06
CA LEU A 67 4.03 5.39 -5.65
C LEU A 67 4.18 6.46 -4.57
N CYS A 68 3.42 6.36 -3.48
CA CYS A 68 3.52 7.29 -2.36
C CYS A 68 4.91 7.23 -1.70
N ILE A 69 5.44 6.03 -1.46
CA ILE A 69 6.80 5.84 -0.92
C ILE A 69 7.85 6.43 -1.84
N ARG A 70 7.77 6.14 -3.15
CA ARG A 70 8.72 6.62 -4.16
C ARG A 70 8.70 8.14 -4.29
N TRP A 71 7.54 8.77 -4.09
CA TRP A 71 7.40 10.22 -4.08
C TRP A 71 8.09 10.84 -2.86
N ILE A 72 7.83 10.32 -1.65
CA ILE A 72 8.47 10.80 -0.41
C ILE A 72 10.00 10.63 -0.46
N ASP A 73 10.47 9.47 -0.95
CA ASP A 73 11.90 9.16 -1.08
C ASP A 73 12.62 10.15 -2.02
N LYS A 74 11.91 10.68 -3.04
CA LYS A 74 12.44 11.69 -3.98
C LYS A 74 12.34 13.15 -3.53
N HIS A 75 11.27 13.54 -2.84
CA HIS A 75 10.94 14.96 -2.66
C HIS A 75 11.23 15.50 -1.25
N THR A 76 10.95 14.71 -0.21
CA THR A 76 10.95 15.21 1.16
C THR A 76 12.03 14.58 2.02
N GLY A 77 12.48 13.37 1.66
CA GLY A 77 13.30 12.56 2.55
C GLY A 77 12.48 12.11 3.78
N TRP A 78 12.83 10.96 4.32
CA TRP A 78 12.21 10.48 5.54
C TRP A 78 12.87 11.18 6.73
N ALA A 79 12.06 11.77 7.62
CA ALA A 79 12.54 12.41 8.84
C ALA A 79 13.16 11.39 9.81
#